data_AF-A0A2W7B848-F1
#
_entry.id   AF-A0A2W7B848-F1
#
_cell.length_a   1.000
_cell.length_b   1.000
_cell.length_c   1.000
_cell.angle_alpha   90.00
_cell.angle_beta   90.00
_cell.angle_gamma   90.00
#
_symmetry.space_group_name_H-M   'P 1'
#
loop_
_entity.id
_entity.type
_entity.pdbx_description
1 polymer ?
#
loop_
_entity_poly.entity_id
_entity_poly.type
_entity_poly.pdbx_seq_one_letter_code
_entity_poly.pdbx_strand_id
1 'polypeptide(L)'
;MGIDYGFLFQESDLFRRKTNSIDYGYYEEHPEEKGELDEAEELFARTLSRILPRLEILGCTLEAARVEYQAVVAEAVEMDSYSELEDRKNEYLTFEEFCNLACRYPLSDLKSSYVEYETPDRDTLSQGRFAAETDIFERIPRTDNSYWSETSFLSARVCILSAESMLQIFALNAANAEVEVTWAFGPIVHAGWVQREAFQPGARQKQKILIATEGASDARIIRRSLDILRPDVADFFNFVDVDERHHFWGTGNLVKFAEGLLRIDVLNQVLFVLDNDAEGVNAFRKLEKLKLPANMRAMLLPDLEEFREFATRGPEGVSVADINGRAAAIECYLDLRLAQYAAPQVTWSNFKKDIDAWHGVLDFKESYSKHFYDQPDDLLRSGSYDVSKILKLLDALILQAGLVIPVI
;
A
#
# COMPACT_ATOMS: atom_id res chain seq x y z
N MET A 1 13.57 -10.85 19.24
CA MET A 1 14.01 -9.89 18.21
C MET A 1 12.81 -8.99 17.95
N GLY A 2 12.95 -7.67 18.11
CA GLY A 2 11.83 -6.74 17.93
C GLY A 2 11.26 -6.80 16.53
N ILE A 3 10.04 -6.28 16.34
CA ILE A 3 9.41 -6.15 15.03
C ILE A 3 10.17 -5.05 14.26
N ASP A 4 10.64 -5.34 13.03
CA ASP A 4 11.21 -4.31 12.15
C ASP A 4 10.14 -3.82 11.19
N TYR A 5 9.88 -2.51 11.22
CA TYR A 5 8.92 -1.81 10.38
C TYR A 5 9.55 -1.13 9.16
N GLY A 6 10.83 -1.41 8.85
CA GLY A 6 11.54 -0.82 7.71
C GLY A 6 10.82 -0.96 6.36
N PHE A 7 9.99 -1.99 6.19
CA PHE A 7 9.15 -2.17 5.00
C PHE A 7 8.07 -1.09 4.80
N LEU A 8 7.77 -0.27 5.81
CA LEU A 8 6.90 0.91 5.67
C LEU A 8 7.66 2.13 5.13
N PHE A 9 8.98 2.08 5.06
CA PHE A 9 9.83 3.19 4.63
C PHE A 9 10.60 2.84 3.35
N GLN A 10 11.23 3.83 2.74
CA GLN A 10 12.12 3.69 1.58
C GLN A 10 13.51 4.25 1.91
N GLU A 11 14.50 3.99 1.06
CA GLU A 11 15.88 4.45 1.30
C GLU A 11 15.97 5.96 1.52
N SER A 12 15.14 6.74 0.81
CA SER A 12 15.09 8.21 0.95
C SER A 12 14.47 8.69 2.27
N ASP A 13 13.88 7.79 3.06
CA ASP A 13 13.25 8.11 4.33
C ASP A 13 14.21 7.91 5.53
N LEU A 14 15.47 7.56 5.29
CA LEU A 14 16.50 7.49 6.32
C LEU A 14 17.01 8.90 6.66
N PHE A 15 16.89 9.27 7.93
CA PHE A 15 17.35 10.56 8.44
C PHE A 15 18.19 10.38 9.70
N ARG A 16 18.94 11.44 10.02
CA ARG A 16 19.53 11.64 11.35
C ARG A 16 18.85 12.83 11.99
N ARG A 17 18.30 12.65 13.19
CA ARG A 17 17.58 13.72 13.89
C ARG A 17 17.86 13.71 15.37
N LYS A 18 17.73 14.90 15.95
CA LYS A 18 17.82 15.05 17.39
C LYS A 18 16.64 14.39 18.10
N THR A 19 16.92 13.63 19.15
CA THR A 19 15.88 12.98 19.96
C THR A 19 16.13 13.21 21.45
N ASN A 20 15.08 13.25 22.26
CA ASN A 20 15.21 13.43 23.71
C ASN A 20 15.80 12.18 24.40
N SER A 21 16.00 11.09 23.66
CA SER A 21 16.57 9.84 24.17
C SER A 21 18.10 9.83 24.14
N ILE A 22 18.73 10.88 23.60
CA ILE A 22 20.19 10.99 23.42
C ILE A 22 20.72 12.11 24.31
N ASP A 23 21.77 11.84 25.08
CA ASP A 23 22.48 12.84 25.88
C ASP A 23 23.47 13.61 25.00
N TYR A 24 23.02 14.73 24.44
CA TYR A 24 23.86 15.59 23.61
C TYR A 24 25.02 16.24 24.38
N GLY A 25 24.87 16.46 25.70
CA GLY A 25 25.92 17.07 26.50
C GLY A 25 27.16 16.19 26.57
N TYR A 26 26.95 14.87 26.69
CA TYR A 26 28.03 13.88 26.62
C TYR A 26 28.85 14.00 25.33
N TYR A 27 28.19 14.09 24.17
CA TYR A 27 28.87 14.16 22.87
C TYR A 27 29.50 15.52 22.56
N GLU A 28 29.02 16.60 23.17
CA GLU A 28 29.69 17.91 23.12
C GLU A 28 31.05 17.87 23.85
N GLU A 29 31.15 17.06 24.90
CA GLU A 29 32.39 16.84 25.68
C GLU A 29 33.32 15.79 25.05
N HIS A 30 32.79 14.88 24.21
CA HIS A 30 33.52 13.76 23.58
C HIS A 30 33.40 13.78 22.03
N PRO A 31 33.99 14.78 21.34
CA PRO A 31 33.84 14.96 19.90
C PRO A 31 34.43 13.80 19.06
N GLU A 32 35.31 12.99 19.64
CA GLU A 32 35.83 11.75 19.04
C GLU A 32 34.76 10.66 18.87
N GLU A 33 33.69 10.66 19.68
CA GLU A 33 32.58 9.70 19.63
C GLU A 33 31.46 10.13 18.68
N LYS A 34 31.72 11.11 17.80
CA LYS A 34 30.74 11.61 16.82
C LYS A 34 30.12 10.50 15.95
N GLY A 35 30.88 9.44 15.65
CA GLY A 35 30.35 8.29 14.91
C GLY A 35 29.24 7.55 15.65
N GLU A 36 29.30 7.49 16.98
CA GLU A 36 28.28 6.86 17.82
C GLU A 36 27.03 7.74 17.92
N LEU A 37 27.21 9.07 18.00
CA LEU A 37 26.10 10.01 17.91
C LEU A 37 25.38 9.90 16.56
N ASP A 38 26.14 9.86 15.47
CA ASP A 38 25.61 9.73 14.11
C ASP A 38 24.72 8.47 13.97
N GLU A 39 25.11 7.35 14.61
CA GLU A 39 24.34 6.10 14.64
C GLU A 39 23.11 6.21 15.55
N ALA A 40 23.25 6.82 16.73
CA ALA A 40 22.17 7.02 17.68
C ALA A 40 21.05 7.91 17.13
N GLU A 41 21.37 8.88 16.26
CA GLU A 41 20.42 9.79 15.63
C GLU A 41 19.64 9.16 14.46
N GLU A 42 20.01 7.96 13.99
CA GLU A 42 19.37 7.36 12.83
C GLU A 42 17.92 6.93 13.09
N LEU A 43 17.06 7.27 12.14
CA LEU A 43 15.65 6.88 12.13
C LEU A 43 15.10 6.84 10.71
N PHE A 44 14.00 6.11 10.51
CA PHE A 44 13.17 6.33 9.33
C PHE A 44 12.03 7.30 9.64
N ALA A 45 11.70 8.17 8.70
CA ALA A 45 10.58 9.10 8.82
C ALA A 45 9.84 9.30 7.51
N ARG A 46 8.51 9.27 7.55
CA ARG A 46 7.63 9.51 6.40
C ARG A 46 6.28 10.04 6.85
N THR A 47 5.59 10.83 6.03
CA THR A 47 4.22 11.25 6.32
C THR A 47 3.26 10.07 6.33
N LEU A 48 2.24 10.11 7.20
CA LEU A 48 1.22 9.09 7.30
C LEU A 48 0.52 8.84 5.95
N SER A 49 0.21 9.90 5.21
CA SER A 49 -0.40 9.83 3.87
C SER A 49 0.38 8.94 2.89
N ARG A 50 1.71 8.92 2.99
CA ARG A 50 2.58 8.11 2.13
C ARG A 50 2.86 6.71 2.69
N ILE A 51 2.57 6.48 3.98
CA ILE A 51 2.63 5.15 4.61
C ILE A 51 1.40 4.31 4.23
N LEU A 52 0.22 4.92 4.13
CA LEU A 52 -1.04 4.21 3.93
C LEU A 52 -1.05 3.27 2.71
N PRO A 53 -0.60 3.68 1.51
CA PRO A 53 -0.59 2.78 0.36
C PRO A 53 0.27 1.51 0.59
N ARG A 54 1.31 1.62 1.42
CA ARG A 54 2.18 0.48 1.78
C ARG A 54 1.46 -0.48 2.73
N LEU A 55 0.73 0.06 3.71
CA LEU A 55 -0.12 -0.73 4.60
C LEU A 55 -1.21 -1.48 3.84
N GLU A 56 -1.85 -0.82 2.86
CA GLU A 56 -2.89 -1.42 2.02
C GLU A 56 -2.37 -2.63 1.22
N ILE A 57 -1.19 -2.52 0.60
CA ILE A 57 -0.55 -3.65 -0.12
C ILE A 57 -0.22 -4.81 0.81
N LEU A 58 0.13 -4.52 2.07
CA LEU A 58 0.43 -5.53 3.08
C LEU A 58 -0.82 -6.18 3.70
N GLY A 59 -2.02 -5.76 3.28
CA GLY A 59 -3.29 -6.25 3.84
C GLY A 59 -3.65 -5.65 5.20
N CYS A 60 -2.87 -4.68 5.69
CA CYS A 60 -3.17 -3.92 6.89
C CYS A 60 -4.23 -2.87 6.57
N THR A 61 -5.49 -3.26 6.63
CA THR A 61 -6.65 -2.41 6.28
C THR A 61 -7.43 -1.98 7.51
N LEU A 62 -8.32 -0.99 7.36
CA LEU A 62 -9.23 -0.60 8.44
C LEU A 62 -10.14 -1.75 8.90
N GLU A 63 -10.51 -2.66 8.00
CA GLU A 63 -11.30 -3.85 8.37
C GLU A 63 -10.45 -4.87 9.16
N ALA A 64 -9.17 -5.02 8.83
CA ALA A 64 -8.26 -5.81 9.66
C ALA A 64 -8.12 -5.21 11.07
N ALA A 65 -8.01 -3.88 11.18
CA ALA A 65 -7.99 -3.17 12.46
C ALA A 65 -9.30 -3.36 13.25
N ARG A 66 -10.46 -3.40 12.57
CA ARG A 66 -11.76 -3.72 13.20
C ARG A 66 -11.76 -5.12 13.80
N VAL A 67 -11.30 -6.12 13.05
CA VAL A 67 -11.22 -7.51 13.53
C VAL A 67 -10.28 -7.62 14.73
N GLU A 68 -9.12 -6.95 14.68
CA GLU A 68 -8.17 -6.90 15.79
C GLU A 68 -8.79 -6.26 17.04
N TYR A 69 -9.48 -5.12 16.89
CA TYR A 69 -10.17 -4.45 17.99
C TYR A 69 -11.27 -5.33 18.60
N GLN A 70 -12.08 -6.00 17.78
CA GLN A 70 -13.11 -6.91 18.26
C GLN A 70 -12.52 -8.08 19.06
N ALA A 71 -11.35 -8.60 18.66
CA ALA A 71 -10.66 -9.63 19.42
C ALA A 71 -10.19 -9.11 20.79
N VAL A 72 -9.62 -7.90 20.84
CA VAL A 72 -9.19 -7.25 22.09
C VAL A 72 -10.38 -6.99 23.03
N VAL A 73 -11.52 -6.52 22.50
CA VAL A 73 -12.75 -6.35 23.29
C VAL A 73 -13.27 -7.69 23.80
N ALA A 74 -13.30 -8.73 22.96
CA ALA A 74 -13.77 -10.05 23.37
C ALA A 74 -12.93 -10.63 24.52
N GLU A 75 -11.61 -10.48 24.44
CA GLU A 75 -10.69 -10.89 25.49
C GLU A 75 -10.91 -10.10 26.79
N ALA A 76 -11.14 -8.79 26.69
CA ALA A 76 -11.42 -7.96 27.86
C ALA A 76 -12.78 -8.28 28.51
N VAL A 77 -13.81 -8.58 27.72
CA VAL A 77 -15.12 -9.04 28.21
C VAL A 77 -14.99 -10.39 28.91
N GLU A 78 -14.20 -11.31 28.38
CA GLU A 78 -13.91 -12.60 29.02
C GLU A 78 -13.21 -12.38 30.37
N MET A 79 -12.17 -11.54 30.40
CA MET A 79 -11.46 -11.20 31.65
C MET A 79 -12.39 -10.58 32.69
N ASP A 80 -13.23 -9.62 32.31
CA ASP A 80 -14.18 -8.95 33.21
C ASP A 80 -15.30 -9.88 33.70
N SER A 81 -15.59 -10.97 32.98
CA SER A 81 -16.58 -11.95 33.43
C SER A 81 -16.18 -12.65 34.75
N TYR A 82 -14.87 -12.68 35.03
CA TYR A 82 -14.29 -13.20 36.28
C TYR A 82 -14.23 -12.15 37.40
N SER A 83 -14.49 -10.87 37.11
CA SER A 83 -14.49 -9.78 38.09
C SER A 83 -15.80 -9.71 38.88
N GLU A 84 -15.75 -9.15 40.08
CA GLU A 84 -16.94 -8.91 40.90
C GLU A 84 -17.91 -7.97 40.18
N LEU A 85 -19.22 -8.11 40.44
CA LEU A 85 -20.27 -7.33 39.76
C LEU A 85 -20.09 -5.82 39.89
N GLU A 86 -19.45 -5.36 40.97
CA GLU A 86 -19.17 -3.95 41.26
C GLU A 86 -17.94 -3.40 40.49
N ASP A 87 -17.07 -4.29 39.98
CA ASP A 87 -15.86 -3.96 39.24
C ASP A 87 -16.02 -4.11 37.71
N ARG A 88 -17.22 -4.53 37.26
CA ARG A 88 -17.49 -4.69 35.82
C ARG A 88 -17.49 -3.33 35.14
N LYS A 89 -16.61 -3.16 34.16
CA LYS A 89 -16.58 -1.96 33.34
C LYS A 89 -17.92 -1.74 32.65
N ASN A 90 -18.24 -0.46 32.41
CA ASN A 90 -19.29 -0.06 31.47
C ASN A 90 -19.09 -0.76 30.11
N GLU A 91 -20.15 -0.83 29.31
CA GLU A 91 -20.09 -1.36 27.94
C GLU A 91 -18.91 -0.74 27.16
N TYR A 92 -17.99 -1.59 26.71
CA TYR A 92 -16.82 -1.20 25.93
C TYR A 92 -17.23 -0.39 24.69
N LEU A 93 -16.33 0.49 24.22
CA LEU A 93 -16.60 1.24 23.00
C LEU A 93 -16.79 0.29 21.80
N THR A 94 -17.72 0.62 20.91
CA THR A 94 -17.73 0.06 19.55
C THR A 94 -16.48 0.50 18.80
N PHE A 95 -16.15 -0.19 17.70
CA PHE A 95 -15.00 0.18 16.87
C PHE A 95 -15.12 1.61 16.32
N GLU A 96 -16.32 2.02 15.92
CA GLU A 96 -16.62 3.37 15.45
C GLU A 96 -16.42 4.43 16.54
N GLU A 97 -16.91 4.18 17.75
CA GLU A 97 -16.70 5.08 18.89
C GLU A 97 -15.21 5.19 19.24
N PHE A 98 -14.49 4.07 19.23
CA PHE A 98 -13.05 4.03 19.45
C PHE A 98 -12.28 4.83 18.40
N CYS A 99 -12.59 4.63 17.11
CA CYS A 99 -11.97 5.39 16.02
C CYS A 99 -12.25 6.89 16.17
N ASN A 100 -13.49 7.27 16.48
CA ASN A 100 -13.87 8.67 16.70
C ASN A 100 -13.11 9.30 17.88
N LEU A 101 -12.87 8.53 18.94
CA LEU A 101 -12.11 8.98 20.10
C LEU A 101 -10.60 9.11 19.77
N ALA A 102 -10.01 8.11 19.12
CA ALA A 102 -8.60 8.13 18.70
C ALA A 102 -8.29 9.26 17.70
N CYS A 103 -9.27 9.61 16.86
CA CYS A 103 -9.17 10.67 15.86
C CYS A 103 -9.78 12.02 16.29
N ARG A 104 -10.19 12.15 17.55
CA ARG A 104 -10.97 13.29 18.06
C ARG A 104 -10.31 14.63 17.78
N TYR A 105 -8.99 14.68 17.88
CA TYR A 105 -8.17 15.85 17.58
C TYR A 105 -7.02 15.46 16.65
N PRO A 106 -6.56 16.37 15.77
CA PRO A 106 -5.35 16.15 15.00
C PRO A 106 -4.16 15.86 15.91
N LEU A 107 -3.34 14.86 15.56
CA LEU A 107 -2.18 14.47 16.37
C LEU A 107 -1.16 15.60 16.48
N SER A 108 -1.03 16.42 15.43
CA SER A 108 -0.17 17.61 15.39
C SER A 108 -0.54 18.67 16.42
N ASP A 109 -1.80 18.68 16.87
CA ASP A 109 -2.30 19.71 17.79
C ASP A 109 -2.09 19.31 19.25
N LEU A 110 -1.72 18.05 19.52
CA LEU A 110 -1.58 17.52 20.87
C LEU A 110 -0.30 18.04 21.54
N LYS A 111 -0.41 18.39 22.83
CA LYS A 111 0.73 18.87 23.61
C LYS A 111 1.63 17.73 24.06
N SER A 112 2.90 17.79 23.69
CA SER A 112 3.93 16.82 24.06
C SER A 112 4.88 17.29 25.18
N SER A 113 4.68 18.48 25.72
CA SER A 113 5.49 19.03 26.82
C SER A 113 5.41 18.14 28.06
N TYR A 114 6.56 17.76 28.61
CA TYR A 114 6.66 16.93 29.81
C TYR A 114 6.09 17.66 31.03
N VAL A 115 5.22 16.99 31.76
CA VAL A 115 4.65 17.41 33.05
C VAL A 115 5.32 16.61 34.15
N GLU A 116 6.03 17.30 35.04
CA GLU A 116 6.76 16.68 36.15
C GLU A 116 5.82 15.95 37.10
N TYR A 117 6.29 14.81 37.62
CA TYR A 117 5.49 13.94 38.48
C TYR A 117 4.98 14.64 39.75
N GLU A 118 5.75 15.58 40.30
CA GLU A 118 5.43 16.30 41.54
C GLU A 118 4.48 17.50 41.32
N THR A 119 4.09 17.79 40.07
CA THR A 119 3.25 18.94 39.74
C THR A 119 1.85 18.80 40.37
N PRO A 120 1.31 19.83 41.06
CA PRO A 120 -0.09 19.83 41.47
C PRO A 120 -1.03 19.69 40.26
N ASP A 121 -2.10 18.92 40.39
CA ASP A 121 -3.05 18.62 39.30
C ASP A 121 -2.41 17.99 38.05
N ARG A 122 -1.29 17.26 38.25
CA ARG A 122 -0.53 16.55 37.20
C ARG A 122 -1.42 15.81 36.22
N ASP A 123 -2.38 15.04 36.72
CA ASP A 123 -3.21 14.18 35.88
C ASP A 123 -4.08 15.03 34.95
N THR A 124 -4.75 16.06 35.46
CA THR A 124 -5.53 17.00 34.64
C THR A 124 -4.66 17.73 33.62
N LEU A 125 -3.44 18.15 34.01
CA LEU A 125 -2.51 18.81 33.09
C LEU A 125 -1.99 17.87 32.01
N SER A 126 -1.65 16.63 32.37
CA SER A 126 -1.11 15.62 31.44
C SER A 126 -2.20 15.04 30.55
N GLN A 127 -3.44 14.93 31.01
CA GLN A 127 -4.60 14.57 30.18
C GLN A 127 -4.98 15.69 29.22
N GLY A 128 -4.70 16.94 29.60
CA GLY A 128 -4.94 18.12 28.78
C GLY A 128 -6.42 18.22 28.38
N ARG A 129 -6.69 18.36 27.08
CA ARG A 129 -8.07 18.46 26.57
C ARG A 129 -8.95 17.24 26.84
N PHE A 130 -8.34 16.08 27.14
CA PHE A 130 -9.07 14.84 27.40
C PHE A 130 -9.50 14.67 28.86
N ALA A 131 -9.07 15.56 29.77
CA ALA A 131 -9.36 15.43 31.20
C ALA A 131 -10.87 15.34 31.51
N ALA A 132 -11.69 16.02 30.72
CA ALA A 132 -13.15 16.03 30.85
C ALA A 132 -13.87 14.81 30.24
N GLU A 133 -13.17 13.97 29.48
CA GLU A 133 -13.71 12.79 28.76
C GLU A 133 -13.10 11.47 29.30
N THR A 134 -12.48 11.50 30.48
CA THR A 134 -11.76 10.35 31.09
C THR A 134 -12.64 9.12 31.30
N ASP A 135 -13.91 9.33 31.61
CA ASP A 135 -14.92 8.26 31.74
C ASP A 135 -15.14 7.48 30.44
N ILE A 136 -15.02 8.15 29.28
CA ILE A 136 -15.08 7.50 27.97
C ILE A 136 -13.83 6.63 27.74
N PHE A 137 -12.65 7.11 28.14
CA PHE A 137 -11.41 6.33 28.04
C PHE A 137 -11.41 5.08 28.93
N GLU A 138 -12.15 5.06 30.04
CA GLU A 138 -12.30 3.86 30.88
C GLU A 138 -13.04 2.71 30.18
N ARG A 139 -13.84 3.03 29.15
CA ARG A 139 -14.53 2.07 28.27
C ARG A 139 -13.63 1.48 27.18
N ILE A 140 -12.32 1.78 27.19
CA ILE A 140 -11.35 1.15 26.29
C ILE A 140 -10.75 -0.10 26.98
N PRO A 141 -10.61 -1.23 26.27
CA PRO A 141 -9.87 -2.39 26.77
C PRO A 141 -8.41 -2.07 27.08
N ARG A 142 -7.87 -2.59 28.19
CA ARG A 142 -6.43 -2.61 28.51
C ARG A 142 -5.69 -1.28 28.32
N THR A 143 -5.73 -0.42 29.32
CA THR A 143 -5.07 0.89 29.26
C THR A 143 -3.84 0.95 30.16
N ASP A 144 -2.77 1.56 29.65
CA ASP A 144 -1.63 1.96 30.48
C ASP A 144 -1.96 3.29 31.17
N ASN A 145 -1.51 3.45 32.41
CA ASN A 145 -1.65 4.66 33.20
C ASN A 145 -0.33 5.46 33.28
N SER A 146 0.68 5.07 32.51
CA SER A 146 1.96 5.78 32.39
C SER A 146 1.89 6.87 31.32
N TYR A 147 1.73 8.12 31.74
CA TYR A 147 1.72 9.30 30.87
C TYR A 147 2.25 10.55 31.58
N TRP A 148 2.73 11.53 30.82
CA TRP A 148 3.34 12.78 31.30
C TRP A 148 3.07 13.99 30.38
N SER A 149 2.17 13.85 29.41
CA SER A 149 1.79 14.85 28.42
C SER A 149 0.50 14.41 27.73
N GLU A 150 -0.19 15.35 27.07
CA GLU A 150 -1.45 15.07 26.36
C GLU A 150 -1.26 14.00 25.28
N THR A 151 -0.16 14.07 24.53
CA THR A 151 0.23 13.05 23.54
C THR A 151 0.45 11.68 24.18
N SER A 152 1.23 11.61 25.27
CA SER A 152 1.50 10.34 25.95
C SER A 152 0.26 9.74 26.62
N PHE A 153 -0.65 10.59 27.12
CA PHE A 153 -1.92 10.15 27.66
C PHE A 153 -2.76 9.49 26.57
N LEU A 154 -2.96 10.17 25.43
CA LEU A 154 -3.71 9.58 24.32
C LEU A 154 -3.06 8.24 23.91
N SER A 155 -1.74 8.22 23.68
CA SER A 155 -1.02 7.02 23.28
C SER A 155 -1.21 5.86 24.27
N ALA A 156 -1.05 6.10 25.57
CA ALA A 156 -1.20 5.09 26.61
C ALA A 156 -2.62 4.49 26.69
N ARG A 157 -3.64 5.26 26.26
CA ARG A 157 -5.04 4.85 26.31
C ARG A 157 -5.54 4.22 25.01
N VAL A 158 -5.09 4.68 23.85
CA VAL A 158 -5.67 4.25 22.55
C VAL A 158 -4.77 3.32 21.74
N CYS A 159 -3.46 3.28 21.97
CA CYS A 159 -2.55 2.42 21.21
C CYS A 159 -2.59 0.96 21.71
N ILE A 160 -3.76 0.33 21.63
CA ILE A 160 -4.05 -1.02 22.12
C ILE A 160 -4.02 -2.09 21.02
N LEU A 161 -3.85 -1.68 19.77
CA LEU A 161 -3.74 -2.54 18.59
C LEU A 161 -2.30 -2.51 18.06
N SER A 162 -2.01 -3.36 17.07
CA SER A 162 -0.79 -3.31 16.28
C SER A 162 -0.52 -1.90 15.72
N ALA A 163 0.76 -1.59 15.53
CA ALA A 163 1.17 -0.28 15.00
C ALA A 163 0.51 0.00 13.64
N GLU A 164 0.44 -1.01 12.78
CA GLU A 164 -0.20 -0.96 11.47
C GLU A 164 -1.69 -0.60 11.55
N SER A 165 -2.43 -1.26 12.45
CA SER A 165 -3.85 -0.95 12.68
C SER A 165 -4.05 0.45 13.25
N MET A 166 -3.21 0.88 14.19
CA MET A 166 -3.30 2.23 14.75
C MET A 166 -3.01 3.31 13.70
N LEU A 167 -2.04 3.08 12.80
CA LEU A 167 -1.77 4.00 11.69
C LEU A 167 -2.98 4.13 10.75
N GLN A 168 -3.66 3.02 10.42
CA GLN A 168 -4.91 3.04 9.65
C GLN A 168 -6.02 3.83 10.36
N ILE A 169 -6.16 3.64 11.68
CA ILE A 169 -7.17 4.37 12.47
C ILE A 169 -6.85 5.86 12.51
N PHE A 170 -5.60 6.26 12.81
CA PHE A 170 -5.22 7.67 12.86
C PHE A 170 -5.39 8.40 11.53
N ALA A 171 -5.32 7.68 10.41
CA ALA A 171 -5.56 8.25 9.09
C ALA A 171 -7.02 8.62 8.81
N LEU A 172 -7.98 8.16 9.64
CA LEU A 172 -9.39 8.56 9.52
C LEU A 172 -9.58 10.07 9.75
N ASN A 173 -8.69 10.70 10.52
CA ASN A 173 -8.63 12.16 10.58
C ASN A 173 -7.72 12.69 9.46
N ALA A 174 -8.32 13.31 8.44
CA ALA A 174 -7.59 13.84 7.29
C ALA A 174 -6.51 14.88 7.66
N ALA A 175 -6.62 15.56 8.82
CA ALA A 175 -5.59 16.48 9.30
C ALA A 175 -4.29 15.76 9.69
N ASN A 176 -4.32 14.44 9.90
CA ASN A 176 -3.15 13.64 10.21
C ASN A 176 -2.35 13.22 8.97
N ALA A 177 -2.80 13.55 7.75
CA ALA A 177 -2.13 13.14 6.51
C ALA A 177 -0.64 13.48 6.48
N GLU A 178 -0.28 14.68 6.95
CA GLU A 178 1.10 15.18 6.95
C GLU A 178 1.82 14.96 8.29
N VAL A 179 1.19 14.27 9.24
CA VAL A 179 1.86 13.87 10.48
C VAL A 179 2.92 12.84 10.14
N GLU A 180 4.11 13.04 10.69
CA GLU A 180 5.24 12.18 10.44
C GLU A 180 5.19 10.93 11.31
N VAL A 181 5.29 9.77 10.66
CA VAL A 181 5.49 8.47 11.29
C VAL A 181 6.99 8.23 11.35
N THR A 182 7.50 7.94 12.55
CA THR A 182 8.93 7.74 12.78
C THR A 182 9.22 6.34 13.33
N TRP A 183 10.29 5.72 12.83
CA TRP A 183 10.88 4.50 13.38
C TRP A 183 12.28 4.81 13.87
N ALA A 184 12.38 5.24 15.13
CA ALA A 184 13.62 5.68 15.77
C ALA A 184 14.42 4.49 16.31
N PHE A 185 15.09 3.77 15.41
CA PHE A 185 15.90 2.60 15.77
C PHE A 185 17.31 2.94 16.23
N GLY A 186 17.86 4.12 15.93
CA GLY A 186 19.25 4.50 16.27
C GLY A 186 19.65 4.20 17.73
N PRO A 187 18.84 4.57 18.75
CA PRO A 187 19.20 4.32 20.15
C PRO A 187 19.38 2.84 20.51
N ILE A 188 18.58 1.92 19.92
CA ILE A 188 18.70 0.48 20.22
C ILE A 188 19.91 -0.15 19.53
N VAL A 189 20.31 0.40 18.37
CA VAL A 189 21.50 0.01 17.63
C VAL A 189 22.75 0.48 18.38
N HIS A 190 22.80 1.77 18.71
CA HIS A 190 23.91 2.37 19.45
C HIS A 190 24.16 1.69 20.79
N ALA A 191 23.10 1.35 21.53
CA ALA A 191 23.22 0.60 22.78
C ALA A 191 23.66 -0.88 22.60
N GLY A 192 23.90 -1.34 21.36
CA GLY A 192 24.47 -2.65 21.04
C GLY A 192 23.48 -3.83 21.12
N TRP A 193 22.18 -3.56 21.30
CA TRP A 193 21.18 -4.62 21.46
C TRP A 193 20.82 -5.29 20.13
N VAL A 194 20.88 -4.56 19.02
CA VAL A 194 20.55 -5.03 17.67
C VAL A 194 21.54 -4.45 16.67
N GLN A 195 21.90 -5.23 15.65
CA GLN A 195 22.77 -4.76 14.57
C GLN A 195 22.02 -3.83 13.61
N ARG A 196 22.70 -2.82 13.06
CA ARG A 196 22.11 -1.82 12.15
C ARG A 196 21.45 -2.43 10.92
N GLU A 197 21.98 -3.54 10.41
CA GLU A 197 21.51 -4.26 9.23
C GLU A 197 20.15 -4.95 9.44
N ALA A 198 19.67 -5.03 10.68
CA ALA A 198 18.34 -5.52 10.99
C ALA A 198 17.22 -4.54 10.56
N PHE A 199 17.57 -3.27 10.31
CA PHE A 199 16.66 -2.19 9.93
C PHE A 199 16.85 -1.83 8.46
N GLN A 200 16.09 -2.52 7.60
CA GLN A 200 16.20 -2.36 6.13
C GLN A 200 14.97 -1.63 5.60
N PRO A 201 15.15 -0.50 4.90
CA PRO A 201 14.04 0.15 4.24
C PRO A 201 13.58 -0.68 3.04
N GLY A 202 12.33 -0.46 2.62
CA GLY A 202 11.76 -1.05 1.43
C GLY A 202 11.16 -2.44 1.63
N ALA A 203 10.37 -2.86 0.66
CA ALA A 203 9.72 -4.17 0.69
C ALA A 203 10.76 -5.30 0.63
N ARG A 204 10.69 -6.21 1.60
CA ARG A 204 11.54 -7.40 1.66
C ARG A 204 11.04 -8.46 0.67
N GLN A 205 11.91 -9.42 0.34
CA GLN A 205 11.58 -10.46 -0.64
C GLN A 205 10.25 -11.21 -0.37
N LYS A 206 9.89 -11.41 0.90
CA LYS A 206 8.64 -12.08 1.30
C LYS A 206 7.37 -11.23 1.09
N GLN A 207 7.53 -9.92 0.92
CA GLN A 207 6.45 -8.95 0.70
C GLN A 207 6.34 -8.55 -0.78
N LYS A 208 7.33 -8.92 -1.60
CA LYS A 208 7.37 -8.56 -3.01
C LYS A 208 6.43 -9.45 -3.82
N ILE A 209 5.67 -8.81 -4.69
CA ILE A 209 4.69 -9.42 -5.58
C ILE A 209 5.29 -9.47 -6.98
N LEU A 210 5.34 -10.67 -7.54
CA LEU A 210 5.82 -10.91 -8.88
C LEU A 210 4.70 -10.69 -9.90
N ILE A 211 4.81 -9.65 -10.72
CA ILE A 211 3.92 -9.34 -11.82
C ILE A 211 4.34 -10.13 -13.06
N ALA A 212 3.43 -10.94 -13.58
CA ALA A 212 3.61 -11.69 -14.82
C ALA A 212 2.59 -11.20 -15.86
N THR A 213 3.09 -10.55 -16.93
CA THR A 213 2.28 -9.99 -18.03
C THR A 213 2.30 -10.88 -19.26
N GLU A 214 1.46 -10.57 -20.25
CA GLU A 214 1.43 -11.30 -21.53
C GLU A 214 2.65 -11.00 -22.41
N GLY A 215 3.17 -9.78 -22.32
CA GLY A 215 4.35 -9.33 -23.04
C GLY A 215 5.26 -8.41 -22.22
N ALA A 216 6.52 -8.31 -22.64
CA ALA A 216 7.50 -7.42 -22.02
C ALA A 216 7.17 -5.93 -22.23
N SER A 217 6.38 -5.58 -23.26
CA SER A 217 5.90 -4.20 -23.43
C SER A 217 5.06 -3.78 -22.24
N ASP A 218 4.12 -4.64 -21.84
CA ASP A 218 3.17 -4.37 -20.77
C ASP A 218 3.89 -4.26 -19.43
N ALA A 219 4.81 -5.19 -19.14
CA ALA A 219 5.65 -5.13 -17.94
C ALA A 219 6.42 -3.80 -17.86
N ARG A 220 7.01 -3.34 -18.97
CA ARG A 220 7.75 -2.07 -19.01
C ARG A 220 6.85 -0.85 -18.82
N ILE A 221 5.66 -0.85 -19.41
CA ILE A 221 4.67 0.23 -19.23
C ILE A 221 4.23 0.31 -17.77
N ILE A 222 3.83 -0.83 -17.17
CA ILE A 222 3.37 -0.88 -15.78
C ILE A 222 4.51 -0.49 -14.83
N ARG A 223 5.72 -1.06 -15.00
CA ARG A 223 6.90 -0.74 -14.18
C ARG A 223 7.19 0.77 -14.18
N ARG A 224 7.35 1.36 -15.36
CA ARG A 224 7.58 2.81 -15.50
C ARG A 224 6.47 3.64 -14.87
N SER A 225 5.22 3.20 -15.02
CA SER A 225 4.07 3.93 -14.48
C SER A 225 4.04 3.86 -12.95
N LEU A 226 4.36 2.71 -12.33
CA LEU A 226 4.49 2.58 -10.88
C LEU A 226 5.63 3.47 -10.36
N ASP A 227 6.81 3.39 -10.98
CA ASP A 227 8.00 4.14 -10.55
C ASP A 227 7.75 5.66 -10.53
N ILE A 228 6.93 6.16 -11.46
CA ILE A 228 6.69 7.60 -11.62
C ILE A 228 5.43 8.07 -10.89
N LEU A 229 4.32 7.33 -10.99
CA LEU A 229 2.98 7.75 -10.54
C LEU A 229 2.56 7.14 -9.20
N ARG A 230 3.20 6.05 -8.77
CA ARG A 230 2.97 5.37 -7.48
C ARG A 230 4.31 5.01 -6.80
N PRO A 231 5.27 5.96 -6.68
CA PRO A 231 6.62 5.66 -6.21
C PRO A 231 6.63 5.10 -4.79
N ASP A 232 5.65 5.47 -3.94
CA ASP A 232 5.57 5.03 -2.55
C ASP A 232 5.33 3.52 -2.40
N VAL A 233 4.99 2.80 -3.47
CA VAL A 233 4.75 1.35 -3.45
C VAL A 233 5.49 0.57 -4.54
N ALA A 234 6.24 1.26 -5.41
CA ALA A 234 6.89 0.62 -6.55
C ALA A 234 7.83 -0.53 -6.15
N ASP A 235 8.50 -0.42 -5.00
CA ASP A 235 9.44 -1.42 -4.47
C ASP A 235 8.80 -2.75 -4.05
N PHE A 236 7.47 -2.80 -3.90
CA PHE A 236 6.71 -4.04 -3.68
C PHE A 236 6.60 -4.90 -4.95
N PHE A 237 6.81 -4.32 -6.14
CA PHE A 237 6.56 -5.01 -7.39
C PHE A 237 7.85 -5.45 -8.06
N ASN A 238 7.97 -6.76 -8.25
CA ASN A 238 8.94 -7.33 -9.18
C ASN A 238 8.21 -7.73 -10.45
N PHE A 239 8.88 -7.70 -11.59
CA PHE A 239 8.28 -8.19 -12.84
C PHE A 239 9.06 -9.40 -13.30
N VAL A 240 8.37 -10.33 -13.96
CA VAL A 240 9.01 -11.42 -14.69
C VAL A 240 9.78 -10.81 -15.85
N ASP A 241 11.03 -10.43 -15.60
CA ASP A 241 11.96 -9.93 -16.60
C ASP A 241 12.73 -11.13 -17.12
N VAL A 242 12.27 -11.65 -18.25
CA VAL A 242 13.01 -12.68 -18.95
C VAL A 242 13.83 -11.95 -19.99
N ASP A 243 15.08 -11.68 -19.65
CA ASP A 243 16.12 -11.36 -20.63
C ASP A 243 15.89 -12.17 -21.91
N GLU A 244 16.10 -11.54 -23.07
CA GLU A 244 15.76 -11.90 -24.47
C GLU A 244 15.94 -13.37 -24.94
N ARG A 245 16.39 -14.27 -24.06
CA ARG A 245 16.70 -15.68 -24.32
C ARG A 245 15.55 -16.65 -24.03
N HIS A 246 14.57 -16.33 -23.19
CA HIS A 246 13.45 -17.25 -22.87
C HIS A 246 12.09 -16.56 -22.99
N HIS A 247 11.63 -16.44 -24.22
CA HIS A 247 10.38 -15.78 -24.57
C HIS A 247 9.12 -16.51 -24.05
N PHE A 248 8.46 -15.97 -23.03
CA PHE A 248 7.06 -16.31 -22.70
C PHE A 248 6.12 -15.28 -23.33
N TRP A 249 5.96 -15.30 -24.67
CA TRP A 249 5.04 -14.38 -25.33
C TRP A 249 3.62 -14.95 -25.39
N GLY A 250 2.65 -14.15 -24.97
CA GLY A 250 1.22 -14.37 -25.23
C GLY A 250 0.47 -15.15 -24.15
N THR A 251 -0.83 -14.93 -24.09
CA THR A 251 -1.79 -15.49 -23.13
C THR A 251 -1.63 -16.99 -22.86
N GLY A 252 -1.43 -17.81 -23.89
CA GLY A 252 -1.28 -19.25 -23.76
C GLY A 252 -0.01 -19.68 -23.02
N ASN A 253 1.07 -18.91 -23.12
CA ASN A 253 2.31 -19.18 -22.40
C ASN A 253 2.23 -18.72 -20.94
N LEU A 254 1.52 -17.63 -20.67
CA LEU A 254 1.26 -17.16 -19.31
C LEU A 254 0.46 -18.20 -18.49
N VAL A 255 -0.56 -18.83 -19.10
CA VAL A 255 -1.30 -19.93 -18.46
C VAL A 255 -0.40 -21.13 -18.16
N LYS A 256 0.46 -21.54 -19.10
CA LYS A 256 1.42 -22.63 -18.86
C LYS A 256 2.44 -22.28 -17.78
N PHE A 257 2.86 -21.02 -17.70
CA PHE A 257 3.74 -20.54 -16.65
C PHE A 257 3.06 -20.65 -15.29
N ALA A 258 1.80 -20.23 -15.18
CA ALA A 258 1.00 -20.42 -13.97
C ALA A 258 0.88 -21.90 -13.58
N GLU A 259 0.56 -22.79 -14.53
CA GLU A 259 0.53 -24.24 -14.30
C GLU A 259 1.90 -24.78 -13.82
N GLY A 260 3.00 -24.27 -14.38
CA GLY A 260 4.35 -24.62 -13.96
C GLY A 260 4.64 -24.22 -12.51
N LEU A 261 4.27 -22.99 -12.12
CA LEU A 261 4.43 -22.48 -10.77
C LEU A 261 3.59 -23.27 -9.74
N LEU A 262 2.37 -23.66 -10.11
CA LEU A 262 1.53 -24.52 -9.27
C LEU A 262 2.15 -25.89 -9.03
N ARG A 263 2.80 -26.49 -10.05
CA ARG A 263 3.40 -27.83 -9.93
C ARG A 263 4.62 -27.89 -9.03
N ILE A 264 5.25 -26.76 -8.75
CA ILE A 264 6.45 -26.67 -7.91
C ILE A 264 6.16 -26.02 -6.55
N ASP A 265 4.87 -25.79 -6.23
CA ASP A 265 4.41 -25.17 -4.99
C ASP A 265 5.18 -23.87 -4.65
N VAL A 266 5.20 -22.93 -5.60
CA VAL A 266 5.91 -21.66 -5.42
C VAL A 266 5.36 -20.90 -4.21
N LEU A 267 6.26 -20.42 -3.35
CA LEU A 267 5.91 -19.66 -2.14
C LEU A 267 5.80 -18.15 -2.39
N ASN A 268 6.33 -17.67 -3.53
CA ASN A 268 6.30 -16.27 -3.90
C ASN A 268 4.86 -15.80 -4.15
N GLN A 269 4.61 -14.53 -3.85
CA GLN A 269 3.36 -13.86 -4.25
C GLN A 269 3.41 -13.56 -5.75
N VAL A 270 2.40 -13.95 -6.51
CA VAL A 270 2.35 -13.77 -7.98
C VAL A 270 1.01 -13.17 -8.41
N LEU A 271 1.06 -12.13 -9.22
CA LEU A 271 -0.10 -11.54 -9.88
C LEU A 271 0.06 -11.64 -11.41
N PHE A 272 -0.79 -12.44 -12.04
CA PHE A 272 -0.89 -12.52 -13.49
C PHE A 272 -1.76 -11.37 -14.00
N VAL A 273 -1.23 -10.57 -14.92
CA VAL A 273 -1.93 -9.40 -15.48
C VAL A 273 -2.15 -9.66 -16.97
N LEU A 274 -3.42 -9.66 -17.37
CA LEU A 274 -3.85 -9.94 -18.74
C LEU A 274 -4.51 -8.72 -19.36
N ASP A 275 -4.34 -8.54 -20.66
CA ASP A 275 -4.99 -7.48 -21.41
C ASP A 275 -6.53 -7.63 -21.34
N ASN A 276 -7.23 -6.50 -21.40
CA ASN A 276 -8.70 -6.49 -21.41
C ASN A 276 -9.23 -6.72 -22.84
N ASP A 277 -8.75 -7.79 -23.45
CA ASP A 277 -9.08 -8.18 -24.81
C ASP A 277 -9.63 -9.62 -24.87
N ALA A 278 -10.03 -10.02 -26.07
CA ALA A 278 -10.57 -11.34 -26.32
C ALA A 278 -9.60 -12.49 -25.98
N GLU A 279 -8.28 -12.32 -26.13
CA GLU A 279 -7.28 -13.31 -25.75
C GLU A 279 -7.15 -13.39 -24.22
N GLY A 280 -6.96 -12.24 -23.58
CA GLY A 280 -6.75 -12.08 -22.15
C GLY A 280 -7.93 -12.61 -21.37
N VAL A 281 -9.18 -12.27 -21.76
CA VAL A 281 -10.39 -12.82 -21.13
C VAL A 281 -10.43 -14.35 -21.19
N ASN A 282 -10.01 -14.96 -22.30
CA ASN A 282 -9.97 -16.42 -22.42
C ASN A 282 -8.91 -17.03 -21.49
N ALA A 283 -7.71 -16.44 -21.42
CA ALA A 283 -6.67 -16.92 -20.51
C ALA A 283 -6.99 -16.68 -19.04
N PHE A 284 -7.60 -15.56 -18.68
CA PHE A 284 -8.10 -15.30 -17.34
C PHE A 284 -9.08 -16.38 -16.89
N ARG A 285 -10.08 -16.72 -17.73
CA ARG A 285 -11.01 -17.82 -17.46
C ARG A 285 -10.33 -19.19 -17.33
N LYS A 286 -9.18 -19.40 -17.97
CA LYS A 286 -8.39 -20.63 -17.79
C LYS A 286 -7.67 -20.62 -16.45
N LEU A 287 -7.06 -19.50 -16.06
CA LEU A 287 -6.40 -19.33 -14.76
C LEU A 287 -7.38 -19.51 -13.59
N GLU A 288 -8.59 -18.97 -13.69
CA GLU A 288 -9.63 -19.17 -12.67
C GLU A 288 -9.98 -20.65 -12.46
N LYS A 289 -9.96 -21.45 -13.53
CA LYS A 289 -10.20 -22.90 -13.45
C LYS A 289 -9.07 -23.67 -12.78
N LEU A 290 -7.86 -23.10 -12.72
CA LEU A 290 -6.71 -23.74 -12.06
C LEU A 290 -6.79 -23.71 -10.53
N LYS A 291 -7.74 -22.95 -9.94
CA LYS A 291 -7.89 -22.78 -8.48
C LYS A 291 -6.57 -22.36 -7.83
N LEU A 292 -6.06 -21.20 -8.24
CA LEU A 292 -4.82 -20.63 -7.72
C LEU A 292 -4.84 -20.55 -6.18
N PRO A 293 -3.71 -20.84 -5.50
CA PRO A 293 -3.58 -20.68 -4.05
C PRO A 293 -3.62 -19.20 -3.67
N ALA A 294 -3.78 -18.88 -2.38
CA ALA A 294 -3.96 -17.51 -1.89
C ALA A 294 -2.79 -16.55 -2.24
N ASN A 295 -1.59 -17.08 -2.44
CA ASN A 295 -0.41 -16.32 -2.87
C ASN A 295 -0.31 -16.13 -4.39
N MET A 296 -1.29 -16.57 -5.17
CA MET A 296 -1.34 -16.39 -6.61
C MET A 296 -2.70 -15.87 -7.04
N ARG A 297 -2.72 -14.84 -7.88
CA ARG A 297 -3.96 -14.23 -8.39
C ARG A 297 -3.80 -13.85 -9.85
N ALA A 298 -4.91 -13.80 -10.57
CA ALA A 298 -4.96 -13.24 -11.91
C ALA A 298 -5.86 -12.00 -11.91
N MET A 299 -5.60 -11.07 -12.82
CA MET A 299 -6.46 -9.93 -13.11
C MET A 299 -6.49 -9.66 -14.62
N LEU A 300 -7.61 -9.11 -15.09
CA LEU A 300 -7.69 -8.42 -16.36
C LEU A 300 -7.43 -6.92 -16.12
N LEU A 301 -6.86 -6.23 -17.10
CA LEU A 301 -6.86 -4.77 -17.10
C LEU A 301 -8.32 -4.27 -16.96
N PRO A 302 -8.56 -3.17 -16.22
CA PRO A 302 -9.91 -2.82 -15.80
C PRO A 302 -10.76 -2.28 -16.94
N ASP A 303 -12.06 -2.58 -16.94
CA ASP A 303 -13.01 -1.93 -17.83
C ASP A 303 -13.01 -0.41 -17.61
N LEU A 304 -13.05 0.36 -18.70
CA LEU A 304 -13.22 1.82 -18.64
C LEU A 304 -14.50 2.24 -19.37
N GLU A 305 -15.21 3.23 -18.82
CA GLU A 305 -16.45 3.75 -19.43
C GLU A 305 -16.19 4.32 -20.84
N GLU A 306 -15.05 4.98 -21.03
CA GLU A 306 -14.63 5.52 -22.34
C GLU A 306 -14.33 4.44 -23.39
N PHE A 307 -14.19 3.18 -22.99
CA PHE A 307 -14.02 2.05 -23.90
C PHE A 307 -15.35 1.46 -24.38
N ARG A 308 -16.51 1.86 -23.80
CA ARG A 308 -17.83 1.38 -24.23
C ARG A 308 -18.29 1.97 -25.56
N GLU A 309 -17.86 3.19 -25.85
CA GLU A 309 -18.17 3.90 -27.09
C GLU A 309 -16.87 4.28 -27.81
N PHE A 310 -16.12 3.28 -28.26
CA PHE A 310 -14.85 3.49 -28.94
C PHE A 310 -15.00 3.43 -30.47
N ALA A 311 -14.24 4.23 -31.21
CA ALA A 311 -14.24 4.17 -32.66
C ALA A 311 -13.65 2.84 -33.14
N THR A 312 -14.38 2.09 -33.94
CA THR A 312 -13.95 0.79 -34.45
C THR A 312 -14.13 0.68 -35.95
N ARG A 313 -13.38 -0.22 -36.59
CA ARG A 313 -13.48 -0.51 -38.02
C ARG A 313 -13.68 -2.00 -38.24
N GLY A 314 -14.81 -2.34 -38.84
CA GLY A 314 -15.12 -3.69 -39.29
C GLY A 314 -15.24 -3.78 -40.82
N PRO A 315 -15.65 -4.94 -41.34
CA PRO A 315 -15.88 -5.15 -42.78
C PRO A 315 -16.87 -4.14 -43.39
N GLU A 316 -17.88 -3.72 -42.61
CA GLU A 316 -18.92 -2.77 -43.01
C GLU A 316 -18.48 -1.29 -42.89
N GLY A 317 -17.22 -1.02 -42.51
CA GLY A 317 -16.68 0.32 -42.33
C GLY A 317 -16.51 0.72 -40.87
N VAL A 318 -16.50 2.03 -40.63
CA VAL A 318 -16.28 2.63 -39.31
C VAL A 318 -17.60 2.67 -38.53
N SER A 319 -17.57 2.23 -37.28
CA SER A 319 -18.68 2.26 -36.33
C SER A 319 -18.18 2.58 -34.92
N VAL A 320 -19.10 2.70 -33.97
CA VAL A 320 -18.77 2.81 -32.53
C VAL A 320 -19.16 1.50 -31.86
N ALA A 321 -18.29 0.97 -31.00
CA ALA A 321 -18.55 -0.27 -30.28
C ALA A 321 -17.78 -0.32 -28.94
N ASP A 322 -18.27 -1.19 -28.04
CA ASP A 322 -17.58 -1.51 -26.80
C ASP A 322 -16.36 -2.41 -27.08
N ILE A 323 -15.19 -1.97 -26.64
CA ILE A 323 -13.92 -2.69 -26.78
C ILE A 323 -13.48 -3.38 -25.47
N ASN A 324 -14.15 -3.15 -24.35
CA ASN A 324 -13.89 -3.87 -23.10
C ASN A 324 -14.06 -5.38 -23.30
N GLY A 325 -13.11 -6.15 -22.79
CA GLY A 325 -13.06 -7.62 -22.94
C GLY A 325 -12.87 -8.11 -24.37
N ARG A 326 -12.57 -7.21 -25.32
CA ARG A 326 -12.54 -7.54 -26.76
C ARG A 326 -11.27 -7.07 -27.46
N ALA A 327 -10.80 -5.87 -27.17
CA ALA A 327 -9.67 -5.25 -27.87
C ALA A 327 -8.87 -4.23 -27.04
N ALA A 328 -9.10 -4.12 -25.72
CA ALA A 328 -8.41 -3.14 -24.88
C ALA A 328 -7.08 -3.71 -24.33
N ALA A 329 -6.03 -3.61 -25.15
CA ALA A 329 -4.64 -3.86 -24.73
C ALA A 329 -4.11 -2.73 -23.82
N ILE A 330 -2.97 -2.95 -23.16
CA ILE A 330 -2.37 -1.93 -22.29
C ILE A 330 -2.14 -0.57 -22.97
N GLU A 331 -1.84 -0.54 -24.27
CA GLU A 331 -1.68 0.73 -25.00
C GLU A 331 -2.95 1.57 -25.03
N CYS A 332 -4.14 0.97 -24.90
CA CYS A 332 -5.40 1.72 -24.79
C CYS A 332 -5.46 2.57 -23.51
N TYR A 333 -4.67 2.26 -22.48
CA TYR A 333 -4.60 2.98 -21.21
C TYR A 333 -3.62 4.15 -21.23
N LEU A 334 -2.92 4.37 -22.34
CA LEU A 334 -2.00 5.49 -22.54
C LEU A 334 -2.74 6.73 -23.05
N ASP A 335 -2.01 7.85 -23.20
CA ASP A 335 -2.51 9.03 -23.87
C ASP A 335 -2.57 8.76 -25.38
N LEU A 336 -3.80 8.73 -25.91
CA LEU A 336 -4.06 8.44 -27.31
C LEU A 336 -4.08 9.69 -28.20
N ARG A 337 -3.71 10.86 -27.66
CA ARG A 337 -3.71 12.13 -28.40
C ARG A 337 -2.39 12.32 -29.13
N LEU A 338 -2.31 11.82 -30.35
CA LEU A 338 -1.17 12.05 -31.24
C LEU A 338 -1.56 13.01 -32.36
N ALA A 339 -0.95 14.20 -32.38
CA ALA A 339 -1.28 15.26 -33.35
C ALA A 339 -1.07 14.84 -34.82
N GLN A 340 -0.16 13.89 -35.08
CA GLN A 340 0.12 13.40 -36.43
C GLN A 340 -0.78 12.24 -36.90
N TYR A 341 -1.67 11.72 -36.05
CA TYR A 341 -2.57 10.61 -36.40
C TYR A 341 -4.04 11.05 -36.37
N ALA A 342 -4.89 10.27 -37.05
CA ALA A 342 -6.34 10.39 -36.90
C ALA A 342 -6.77 10.01 -35.47
N ALA A 343 -8.03 10.26 -35.14
CA ALA A 343 -8.60 9.83 -33.86
C ALA A 343 -8.36 8.32 -33.63
N PRO A 344 -8.05 7.90 -32.41
CA PRO A 344 -7.73 6.52 -32.10
C PRO A 344 -8.88 5.59 -32.46
N GLN A 345 -8.55 4.45 -33.07
CA GLN A 345 -9.52 3.49 -33.59
C GLN A 345 -9.03 2.06 -33.35
N VAL A 346 -9.96 1.14 -33.12
CA VAL A 346 -9.71 -0.31 -33.08
C VAL A 346 -10.16 -0.95 -34.39
N THR A 347 -9.28 -1.71 -35.05
CA THR A 347 -9.67 -2.50 -36.22
C THR A 347 -9.99 -3.95 -35.81
N TRP A 348 -11.20 -4.42 -36.13
CA TRP A 348 -11.62 -5.81 -35.92
C TRP A 348 -10.91 -6.73 -36.93
N SER A 349 -10.26 -7.78 -36.45
CA SER A 349 -9.49 -8.71 -37.29
C SER A 349 -10.12 -10.09 -37.39
N ASN A 350 -10.42 -10.71 -36.24
CA ASN A 350 -10.83 -12.12 -36.17
C ASN A 350 -12.03 -12.33 -35.23
N PHE A 351 -13.00 -13.15 -35.64
CA PHE A 351 -14.08 -13.60 -34.76
C PHE A 351 -13.66 -14.86 -33.98
N LYS A 352 -13.71 -14.80 -32.65
CA LYS A 352 -13.38 -15.92 -31.76
C LYS A 352 -14.64 -16.63 -31.28
N LYS A 353 -14.90 -17.82 -31.84
CA LYS A 353 -16.08 -18.64 -31.52
C LYS A 353 -16.18 -19.04 -30.04
N ASP A 354 -15.05 -19.33 -29.39
CA ASP A 354 -15.02 -19.81 -28.00
C ASP A 354 -15.53 -18.78 -26.98
N ILE A 355 -15.53 -17.50 -27.35
CA ILE A 355 -15.98 -16.39 -26.52
C ILE A 355 -17.11 -15.58 -27.19
N ASP A 356 -17.59 -16.04 -28.35
CA ASP A 356 -18.62 -15.41 -29.19
C ASP A 356 -18.39 -13.90 -29.43
N ALA A 357 -17.13 -13.50 -29.67
CA ALA A 357 -16.76 -12.09 -29.79
C ALA A 357 -15.70 -11.84 -30.88
N TRP A 358 -15.74 -10.64 -31.47
CA TRP A 358 -14.67 -10.15 -32.34
C TRP A 358 -13.48 -9.66 -31.52
N HIS A 359 -12.28 -10.09 -31.91
CA HIS A 359 -11.00 -9.57 -31.45
C HIS A 359 -10.55 -8.44 -32.38
N GLY A 360 -10.04 -7.37 -31.78
CA GLY A 360 -9.56 -6.19 -32.49
C GLY A 360 -8.23 -5.71 -31.91
N VAL A 361 -7.56 -4.84 -32.66
CA VAL A 361 -6.28 -4.25 -32.28
C VAL A 361 -6.36 -2.73 -32.40
N LEU A 362 -5.80 -2.01 -31.44
CA LEU A 362 -5.64 -0.56 -31.51
C LEU A 362 -4.71 -0.17 -32.66
N ASP A 363 -5.21 0.66 -33.57
CA ASP A 363 -4.42 1.16 -34.70
C ASP A 363 -3.25 2.01 -34.18
N PHE A 364 -2.05 1.79 -34.75
CA PHE A 364 -0.82 2.50 -34.39
C PHE A 364 -0.37 2.34 -32.92
N LYS A 365 -0.69 1.22 -32.26
CA LYS A 365 -0.34 0.98 -30.85
C LYS A 365 1.11 1.28 -30.48
N GLU A 366 2.07 0.92 -31.35
CA GLU A 366 3.50 1.16 -31.13
C GLU A 366 3.84 2.66 -31.03
N SER A 367 3.04 3.51 -31.68
CA SER A 367 3.22 4.96 -31.65
C SER A 367 2.79 5.56 -30.31
N TYR A 368 1.74 5.03 -29.68
CA TYR A 368 1.33 5.46 -28.33
C TYR A 368 2.34 5.00 -27.28
N SER A 369 2.83 3.76 -27.38
CA SER A 369 3.90 3.27 -26.50
C SER A 369 5.16 4.14 -26.64
N LYS A 370 5.58 4.45 -27.87
CA LYS A 370 6.71 5.35 -28.10
C LYS A 370 6.46 6.73 -27.50
N HIS A 371 5.28 7.31 -27.72
CA HIS A 371 4.92 8.61 -27.18
C HIS A 371 4.99 8.65 -25.65
N PHE A 372 4.53 7.59 -24.98
CA PHE A 372 4.67 7.41 -23.54
C PHE A 372 6.13 7.36 -23.09
N TYR A 373 6.96 6.53 -23.76
CA TYR A 373 8.37 6.39 -23.39
C TYR A 373 9.20 7.65 -23.62
N ASP A 374 8.81 8.46 -24.62
CA ASP A 374 9.46 9.74 -24.93
C ASP A 374 9.09 10.85 -23.93
N GLN A 375 8.08 10.66 -23.05
CA GLN A 375 7.72 11.66 -22.05
C GLN A 375 8.72 11.70 -20.88
N PRO A 376 9.26 12.87 -20.48
CA PRO A 376 10.00 12.97 -19.23
C PRO A 376 9.08 12.75 -18.02
N ASP A 377 9.65 12.26 -16.92
CA ASP A 377 8.91 11.90 -15.69
C ASP A 377 8.03 13.03 -15.16
N ASP A 378 8.51 14.28 -15.21
CA ASP A 378 7.74 15.44 -14.75
C ASP A 378 6.47 15.69 -15.58
N LEU A 379 6.51 15.39 -16.89
CA LEU A 379 5.31 15.53 -17.74
C LEU A 379 4.27 14.44 -17.46
N LEU A 380 4.70 13.26 -17.01
CA LEU A 380 3.78 12.21 -16.56
C LEU A 380 3.18 12.54 -15.18
N ARG A 381 3.92 13.20 -14.30
CA ARG A 381 3.45 13.57 -12.96
C ARG A 381 2.47 14.74 -12.94
N SER A 382 2.75 15.79 -13.72
CA SER A 382 2.02 17.05 -13.63
C SER A 382 1.86 17.79 -14.97
N GLY A 383 2.26 17.15 -16.08
CA GLY A 383 2.22 17.74 -17.40
C GLY A 383 0.91 17.56 -18.14
N SER A 384 0.97 17.78 -19.46
CA SER A 384 -0.19 17.69 -20.35
C SER A 384 -0.53 16.27 -20.81
N TYR A 385 0.34 15.30 -20.54
CA TYR A 385 0.12 13.90 -20.92
C TYR A 385 -1.03 13.32 -20.08
N ASP A 386 -2.02 12.71 -20.73
CA ASP A 386 -3.17 12.14 -20.03
C ASP A 386 -2.81 10.81 -19.37
N VAL A 387 -2.64 10.83 -18.05
CA VAL A 387 -2.39 9.65 -17.23
C VAL A 387 -3.68 9.07 -16.60
N SER A 388 -4.85 9.65 -16.86
CA SER A 388 -6.08 9.29 -16.13
C SER A 388 -6.46 7.81 -16.27
N LYS A 389 -6.29 7.24 -17.47
CA LYS A 389 -6.54 5.81 -17.73
C LYS A 389 -5.53 4.90 -17.06
N ILE A 390 -4.22 5.21 -17.17
CA ILE A 390 -3.19 4.38 -16.57
C ILE A 390 -3.21 4.45 -15.05
N LEU A 391 -3.62 5.57 -14.45
CA LEU A 391 -3.86 5.67 -13.01
C LEU A 391 -4.94 4.69 -12.54
N LYS A 392 -6.07 4.59 -13.26
CA LYS A 392 -7.12 3.60 -12.96
C LYS A 392 -6.61 2.16 -13.07
N LEU A 393 -5.74 1.88 -14.04
CA LEU A 393 -5.06 0.59 -14.18
C LEU A 393 -4.17 0.31 -12.97
N LEU A 394 -3.34 1.26 -12.56
CA LEU A 394 -2.45 1.11 -11.40
C LEU A 394 -3.24 0.93 -10.11
N ASP A 395 -4.32 1.67 -9.90
CA ASP A 395 -5.17 1.54 -8.72
C ASP A 395 -5.82 0.15 -8.66
N ALA A 396 -6.31 -0.36 -9.80
CA ALA A 396 -6.83 -1.73 -9.90
C ALA A 396 -5.73 -2.78 -9.63
N LEU A 397 -4.52 -2.57 -10.16
CA LEU A 397 -3.39 -3.46 -9.95
C LEU A 397 -2.96 -3.50 -8.48
N ILE A 398 -2.81 -2.35 -7.83
CA ILE A 398 -2.45 -2.24 -6.41
C ILE A 398 -3.53 -2.90 -5.53
N LEU A 399 -4.81 -2.68 -5.84
CA LEU A 399 -5.91 -3.33 -5.14
C LEU A 399 -5.85 -4.86 -5.28
N GLN A 400 -5.64 -5.39 -6.49
CA GLN A 400 -5.52 -6.84 -6.69
C GLN A 400 -4.27 -7.41 -6.02
N ALA A 401 -3.18 -6.66 -6.00
CA ALA A 401 -1.92 -7.02 -5.37
C ALA A 401 -2.06 -7.15 -3.84
N GLY A 402 -2.77 -6.23 -3.18
CA GLY A 402 -3.07 -6.30 -1.74
C GLY A 402 -3.95 -7.50 -1.33
N LEU A 403 -4.58 -8.17 -2.31
CA LEU A 403 -5.36 -9.40 -2.08
C LEU A 403 -4.54 -10.69 -2.33
N VAL A 404 -3.26 -10.57 -2.68
CA VAL A 404 -2.35 -11.72 -2.82
C VAL A 404 -1.70 -11.98 -1.46
N ILE A 405 -2.13 -13.04 -0.78
CA ILE A 405 -1.75 -13.29 0.61
C ILE A 405 -0.41 -14.04 0.65
N PRO A 406 0.58 -13.59 1.43
CA PRO A 406 1.85 -14.31 1.56
C PRO A 406 1.64 -15.69 2.18
N VAL A 407 2.43 -16.68 1.75
CA VAL A 407 2.46 -18.00 2.41
C VAL A 407 3.24 -17.83 3.72
N ILE A 408 2.57 -18.04 4.86
CA ILE A 408 3.13 -17.91 6.22
C ILE A 408 4.00 -19.11 6.56
#